data_AF-A0A1H0HTA2-F1
#
_entry.id   AF-A0A1H0HTA2-F1
#
_cell.length_a   1.000
_cell.length_b   1.000
_cell.length_c   1.000
_cell.angle_alpha   90.00
_cell.angle_beta   90.00
_cell.angle_gamma   90.00
#
_symmetry.space_group_name_H-M   'P 1'
#
loop_
_entity.id
_entity.type
_entity.pdbx_description
1 polymer ?
#
loop_
_entity_poly.entity_id
_entity_poly.type
_entity_poly.pdbx_seq_one_letter_code
_entity_poly.pdbx_strand_id
1 'polypeptide(L)'
;MGVIKNALEDLSLTIQKFRVIGEWGSASIARGMLVMSLVGLVFVGTQSVYTYKLLAEVKRNGGSRIQEMTFLSKELQYKVTLDAITLCLDSEKTEPKLHAWYCGEALARYKKTSTEGVPERANELIEKLAYGAMKNDVSQHLRGVEFDRLLHSPATREEEELKWVLNKTVLGIWIFLAIFAMSSTYLALRSRRIANQPPKIDVAFQSE
;
A
#
# COMPACT_ATOMS: atom_id res chain seq x y z
N MET A 1 18.50 -11.73 29.74
CA MET A 1 17.43 -11.64 30.76
C MET A 1 17.02 -10.21 31.12
N GLY A 2 17.80 -9.15 30.83
CA GLY A 2 17.45 -7.76 31.20
C GLY A 2 16.26 -7.14 30.45
N VAL A 3 16.05 -7.48 29.17
CA VAL A 3 14.96 -6.90 28.36
C VAL A 3 13.56 -7.31 28.85
N ILE A 4 13.42 -8.56 29.32
CA ILE A 4 12.15 -9.10 29.83
C ILE A 4 11.81 -8.44 31.18
N LYS A 5 12.82 -8.14 32.01
CA LYS A 5 12.63 -7.48 33.30
C LYS A 5 12.16 -6.03 33.14
N ASN A 6 12.77 -5.29 32.22
CA ASN A 6 12.37 -3.92 31.92
C ASN A 6 10.94 -3.86 31.33
N ALA A 7 10.59 -4.80 30.45
CA ALA A 7 9.22 -4.88 29.91
C ALA A 7 8.17 -5.22 31.00
N LEU A 8 8.51 -6.07 31.97
CA LEU A 8 7.63 -6.38 33.11
C LEU A 8 7.45 -5.20 34.06
N GLU A 9 8.51 -4.45 34.32
CA GLU A 9 8.46 -3.24 35.15
C GLU A 9 7.58 -2.17 34.50
N ASP A 10 7.74 -1.93 33.19
CA ASP A 10 6.87 -1.01 32.42
C ASP A 10 5.41 -1.46 32.39
N LEU A 11 5.17 -2.77 32.26
CA LEU A 11 3.82 -3.33 32.30
C LEU A 11 3.15 -3.09 33.66
N SER A 12 3.89 -3.30 34.76
CA SER A 12 3.39 -3.12 36.12
C SER A 12 3.02 -1.66 36.42
N LEU A 13 3.85 -0.71 35.98
CA LEU A 13 3.59 0.72 36.09
C LEU A 13 2.35 1.14 35.28
N THR A 14 2.17 0.54 34.12
CA THR A 14 1.03 0.80 33.24
C THR A 14 -0.27 0.28 33.85
N ILE A 15 -0.27 -0.93 34.39
CA ILE A 15 -1.42 -1.52 35.11
C ILE A 15 -1.83 -0.66 36.30
N GLN A 16 -0.84 -0.14 37.06
CA GLN A 16 -1.12 0.71 38.22
C GLN A 16 -1.81 2.02 37.82
N LYS A 17 -1.37 2.67 36.73
CA LYS A 17 -2.02 3.87 36.18
C LYS A 17 -3.46 3.59 35.74
N PHE A 18 -3.71 2.46 35.06
CA PHE A 18 -5.06 2.07 34.67
C PHE A 18 -5.98 1.80 35.87
N ARG A 19 -5.43 1.27 36.98
CA ARG A 19 -6.20 1.03 38.20
C ARG A 19 -6.74 2.33 38.80
N VAL A 20 -5.91 3.36 38.91
CA VAL A 20 -6.29 4.69 39.45
C VAL A 20 -7.37 5.34 38.58
N ILE A 21 -7.23 5.27 37.25
CA ILE A 21 -8.23 5.79 36.31
C ILE A 21 -9.56 5.04 36.45
N GLY A 22 -9.52 3.72 36.62
CA GLY A 22 -10.72 2.90 36.82
C GLY A 22 -11.42 3.16 38.16
N GLU A 23 -10.68 3.47 39.23
CA GLU A 23 -11.24 3.86 40.53
C GLU A 23 -11.88 5.27 40.47
N TRP A 24 -11.25 6.21 39.77
CA TRP A 24 -11.81 7.54 39.53
C TRP A 24 -13.07 7.49 38.64
N GLY A 25 -13.05 6.64 37.61
CA GLY A 25 -14.16 6.44 36.68
C GLY A 25 -15.36 5.73 37.28
N SER A 26 -15.18 4.86 38.29
CA SER A 26 -16.30 4.14 38.92
C SER A 26 -17.12 5.02 39.88
N ALA A 27 -16.53 6.13 40.36
CA ALA A 27 -17.11 7.02 41.35
C ALA A 27 -18.41 7.72 40.92
N SER A 28 -18.63 7.96 39.62
CA SER A 28 -19.90 8.51 39.11
C SER A 28 -20.21 8.02 37.70
N ILE A 29 -21.50 8.05 37.31
CA ILE A 29 -21.93 7.68 35.95
C ILE A 29 -21.28 8.61 34.90
N ALA A 30 -21.26 9.91 35.17
CA ALA A 30 -20.66 10.91 34.28
C ALA A 30 -19.14 10.68 34.09
N ARG A 31 -18.40 10.38 35.16
CA ARG A 31 -16.96 10.07 35.07
C ARG A 31 -16.69 8.76 34.32
N GLY A 32 -17.54 7.74 34.52
CA GLY A 32 -17.47 6.49 33.76
C GLY A 32 -17.70 6.71 32.26
N MET A 33 -18.65 7.57 31.88
CA MET A 33 -18.87 7.94 30.48
C MET A 33 -17.67 8.67 29.87
N LEU A 34 -17.02 9.58 30.60
CA LEU A 34 -15.81 10.27 30.14
C LEU A 34 -14.66 9.29 29.89
N VAL A 35 -14.43 8.33 30.78
CA VAL A 35 -13.38 7.30 30.60
C VAL A 35 -13.67 6.44 29.37
N MET A 36 -14.92 6.01 29.17
CA MET A 36 -15.31 5.23 27.99
C MET A 36 -15.16 6.02 26.69
N SER A 37 -15.49 7.31 26.71
CA SER A 37 -15.30 8.21 25.56
C SER A 37 -13.82 8.37 25.21
N LEU A 38 -12.96 8.53 26.22
CA LEU A 38 -11.50 8.63 26.02
C LEU A 38 -10.92 7.35 25.41
N VAL A 39 -11.35 6.17 25.88
CA VAL A 39 -10.94 4.87 25.32
C VAL A 39 -11.38 4.73 23.86
N GLY A 40 -12.62 5.13 23.54
CA GLY A 40 -13.11 5.14 22.17
C GLY A 40 -12.28 6.07 21.27
N LEU A 41 -11.92 7.26 21.76
CA LEU A 41 -11.14 8.25 21.02
C LEU A 41 -9.72 7.75 20.74
N VAL A 42 -9.07 7.10 21.72
CA VAL A 42 -7.75 6.46 21.52
C VAL A 42 -7.83 5.35 20.48
N PHE A 43 -8.89 4.54 20.51
CA PHE A 43 -9.08 3.45 19.56
C PHE A 43 -9.27 3.98 18.12
N VAL A 44 -10.17 4.95 17.94
CA VAL A 44 -10.40 5.60 16.64
C VAL A 44 -9.16 6.34 16.17
N GLY A 45 -8.45 7.03 17.07
CA GLY A 45 -7.22 7.75 16.73
C GLY A 45 -6.11 6.80 16.26
N THR A 46 -5.91 5.69 16.97
CA THR A 46 -4.92 4.66 16.58
C THR A 46 -5.25 4.06 15.22
N GLN A 47 -6.53 3.71 15.01
CA GLN A 47 -6.99 3.20 13.72
C GLN A 47 -6.79 4.21 12.60
N SER A 48 -7.09 5.49 12.84
CA SER A 48 -6.94 6.56 11.84
C SER A 48 -5.48 6.80 11.45
N VAL A 49 -4.56 6.76 12.42
CA VAL A 49 -3.12 6.87 12.15
C VAL A 49 -2.63 5.67 11.35
N TYR A 50 -3.09 4.46 11.68
CA TYR A 50 -2.73 3.25 10.98
C TYR A 50 -3.21 3.27 9.51
N THR A 51 -4.47 3.64 9.27
CA THR A 51 -5.02 3.76 7.91
C THR A 51 -4.34 4.88 7.11
N TYR A 52 -3.98 6.01 7.74
CA TYR A 52 -3.27 7.09 7.07
C TYR A 52 -1.87 6.67 6.61
N LYS A 53 -1.12 5.96 7.47
CA LYS A 53 0.20 5.40 7.09
C LYS A 53 0.05 4.43 5.92
N LEU A 54 -0.93 3.54 5.97
CA LEU A 54 -1.20 2.61 4.88
C LEU A 54 -1.55 3.35 3.57
N LEU A 55 -2.40 4.36 3.64
CA LEU A 55 -2.81 5.14 2.46
C LEU A 55 -1.62 5.87 1.82
N ALA A 56 -0.68 6.36 2.63
CA ALA A 56 0.56 6.96 2.16
C ALA A 56 1.45 5.93 1.43
N GLU A 57 1.55 4.71 1.96
CA GLU A 57 2.24 3.58 1.33
C GLU A 57 1.57 3.17 0.00
N VAL A 58 0.23 3.10 -0.02
CA VAL A 58 -0.54 2.82 -1.25
C VAL A 58 -0.33 3.89 -2.30
N LYS A 59 -0.27 5.17 -1.90
CA LYS A 59 -0.04 6.26 -2.85
C LYS A 59 1.37 6.15 -3.46
N ARG A 60 2.36 5.69 -2.70
CA ARG A 60 3.70 5.36 -3.23
C ARG A 60 3.64 4.18 -4.19
N ASN A 61 2.93 3.11 -3.84
CA ASN A 61 2.86 1.89 -4.66
C ASN A 61 1.95 2.03 -5.90
N GLY A 62 0.94 2.89 -5.86
CA GLY A 62 0.17 3.29 -7.05
C GLY A 62 1.05 3.99 -8.09
N GLY A 63 2.04 4.77 -7.63
CA GLY A 63 3.09 5.32 -8.50
C GLY A 63 3.93 4.23 -9.17
N SER A 64 4.28 3.18 -8.43
CA SER A 64 5.00 2.02 -8.98
C SER A 64 4.19 1.28 -10.05
N ARG A 65 2.89 1.08 -9.85
CA ARG A 65 2.04 0.40 -10.85
C ARG A 65 1.90 1.21 -12.14
N ILE A 66 1.81 2.54 -12.04
CA ILE A 66 1.81 3.44 -13.20
C ILE A 66 3.17 3.40 -13.91
N GLN A 67 4.27 3.37 -13.16
CA GLN A 67 5.61 3.20 -13.72
C GLN A 67 5.76 1.86 -14.46
N GLU A 68 5.31 0.76 -13.86
CA GLU A 68 5.37 -0.57 -14.47
C GLU A 68 4.58 -0.63 -15.77
N MET A 69 3.36 -0.06 -15.79
CA MET A 69 2.57 0.05 -17.02
C MET A 69 3.26 0.92 -18.08
N THR A 70 4.00 1.95 -17.65
CA THR A 70 4.79 2.80 -18.55
C THR A 70 5.97 2.02 -19.15
N PHE A 71 6.70 1.26 -18.34
CA PHE A 71 7.78 0.39 -18.80
C PHE A 71 7.28 -0.65 -19.80
N LEU A 72 6.18 -1.35 -19.46
CA LEU A 72 5.58 -2.36 -20.33
C LEU A 72 5.13 -1.76 -21.68
N SER A 73 4.55 -0.56 -21.65
CA SER A 73 4.12 0.14 -22.86
C SER A 73 5.31 0.52 -23.76
N LYS A 74 6.38 1.06 -23.18
CA LYS A 74 7.61 1.39 -23.92
C LYS A 74 8.28 0.13 -24.49
N GLU A 75 8.41 -0.91 -23.67
CA GLU A 75 8.97 -2.19 -24.08
C GLU A 75 8.22 -2.79 -25.28
N LEU A 76 6.89 -2.76 -25.23
CA LEU A 76 6.04 -3.24 -26.32
C LEU A 76 6.23 -2.40 -27.60
N GLN A 77 6.30 -1.07 -27.48
CA GLN A 77 6.54 -0.20 -28.64
C GLN A 77 7.88 -0.49 -29.33
N TYR A 78 8.95 -0.66 -28.55
CA TYR A 78 10.27 -1.01 -29.10
C TYR A 78 10.28 -2.41 -29.73
N LYS A 79 9.67 -3.42 -29.07
CA LYS A 79 9.54 -4.78 -29.63
C LYS A 79 8.81 -4.79 -30.97
N VAL A 80 7.65 -4.15 -31.03
CA VAL A 80 6.86 -4.09 -32.26
C VAL A 80 7.60 -3.33 -33.38
N THR A 81 8.37 -2.30 -33.04
CA THR A 81 9.22 -1.61 -34.01
C THR A 81 10.33 -2.53 -34.53
N LEU A 82 10.99 -3.27 -33.64
CA LEU A 82 12.05 -4.21 -33.97
C LEU A 82 11.54 -5.36 -34.86
N ASP A 83 10.35 -5.87 -34.57
CA ASP A 83 9.68 -6.90 -35.37
C ASP A 83 9.37 -6.39 -36.78
N ALA A 84 8.85 -5.17 -36.90
CA ALA A 84 8.58 -4.55 -38.21
C ALA A 84 9.87 -4.33 -39.03
N ILE A 85 10.96 -3.87 -38.39
CA ILE A 85 12.26 -3.73 -39.05
C ILE A 85 12.80 -5.10 -39.49
N THR A 86 12.64 -6.13 -38.65
CA THR A 86 13.07 -7.49 -38.97
C THR A 86 12.28 -8.06 -40.15
N LEU A 87 10.95 -7.87 -40.17
CA LEU A 87 10.11 -8.23 -41.32
C LEU A 87 10.53 -7.50 -42.60
N CYS A 88 10.87 -6.21 -42.54
CA CYS A 88 11.42 -5.49 -43.69
C CYS A 88 12.71 -6.15 -44.21
N LEU A 89 13.67 -6.45 -43.32
CA LEU A 89 14.94 -7.09 -43.70
C LEU A 89 14.75 -8.50 -44.27
N ASP A 90 13.83 -9.29 -43.73
CA ASP A 90 13.60 -10.67 -44.14
C ASP A 90 12.73 -10.77 -45.41
N SER A 91 11.80 -9.83 -45.60
CA SER A 91 10.84 -9.83 -46.72
C SER A 91 11.48 -9.71 -48.10
N GLU A 92 12.71 -9.20 -48.20
CA GLU A 92 13.46 -9.19 -49.47
C GLU A 92 13.60 -10.61 -50.04
N LYS A 93 13.75 -11.61 -49.16
CA LYS A 93 13.95 -13.01 -49.53
C LYS A 93 12.67 -13.82 -49.50
N THR A 94 11.77 -13.54 -48.56
CA THR A 94 10.57 -14.35 -48.33
C THR A 94 9.36 -13.88 -49.13
N GLU A 95 9.13 -12.56 -49.20
CA GLU A 95 7.94 -11.96 -49.84
C GLU A 95 8.28 -10.64 -50.57
N PRO A 96 9.04 -10.72 -51.68
CA PRO A 96 9.56 -9.53 -52.37
C PRO A 96 8.46 -8.58 -52.88
N LYS A 97 7.25 -9.10 -53.15
CA LYS A 97 6.08 -8.30 -53.56
C LYS A 97 5.61 -7.33 -52.48
N LEU A 98 5.80 -7.67 -51.20
CA LEU A 98 5.36 -6.88 -50.05
C LEU A 98 6.51 -6.17 -49.34
N HIS A 99 7.75 -6.37 -49.79
CA HIS A 99 8.95 -5.78 -49.19
C HIS A 99 8.84 -4.25 -49.01
N ALA A 100 8.43 -3.54 -50.06
CA ALA A 100 8.26 -2.08 -49.99
C ALA A 100 7.21 -1.66 -48.94
N TRP A 101 6.14 -2.44 -48.78
CA TRP A 101 5.11 -2.19 -47.78
C TRP A 101 5.65 -2.41 -46.37
N TYR A 102 6.32 -3.54 -46.12
CA TYR A 102 6.95 -3.85 -44.83
C TYR A 102 7.99 -2.81 -44.43
N CYS A 103 8.83 -2.36 -45.37
CA CYS A 103 9.85 -1.36 -45.12
C CYS A 103 9.26 0.05 -44.90
N GLY A 104 8.13 0.37 -45.54
CA GLY A 104 7.36 1.58 -45.24
C GLY A 104 6.78 1.56 -43.82
N GLU A 105 6.20 0.44 -43.41
CA GLU A 105 5.66 0.24 -42.06
C GLU A 105 6.75 0.28 -40.99
N ALA A 106 7.89 -0.36 -41.24
CA ALA A 106 9.07 -0.32 -40.36
C ALA A 106 9.58 1.12 -40.16
N LEU A 107 9.68 1.89 -41.25
CA LEU A 107 10.12 3.28 -41.20
C LEU A 107 9.12 4.16 -40.42
N ALA A 108 7.82 3.98 -40.64
CA ALA A 108 6.78 4.72 -39.94
C ALA A 108 6.83 4.44 -38.43
N ARG A 109 7.03 3.18 -38.04
CA ARG A 109 7.18 2.79 -36.63
C ARG A 109 8.45 3.35 -36.02
N TYR A 110 9.59 3.23 -36.71
CA TYR A 110 10.87 3.77 -36.23
C TYR A 110 10.81 5.28 -36.02
N LYS A 111 10.18 6.04 -36.92
CA LYS A 111 9.96 7.49 -36.76
C LYS A 111 9.17 7.81 -35.49
N LYS A 112 8.19 6.97 -35.14
CA LYS A 112 7.36 7.16 -33.94
C LYS A 112 8.08 6.82 -32.64
N THR A 113 8.97 5.83 -32.65
CA THR A 113 9.73 5.42 -31.45
C THR A 113 11.03 6.19 -31.25
N SER A 114 11.65 6.71 -32.31
CA SER A 114 12.93 7.43 -32.25
C SER A 114 12.85 8.88 -31.74
N THR A 115 11.65 9.44 -31.58
CA THR A 115 11.45 10.81 -31.08
C THR A 115 11.90 11.02 -29.63
N GLU A 116 12.08 9.96 -28.84
CA GLU A 116 12.57 10.04 -27.46
C GLU A 116 14.11 9.98 -27.34
N GLY A 117 14.83 9.68 -28.44
CA GLY A 117 16.29 9.44 -28.45
C GLY A 117 17.12 10.64 -28.93
N VAL A 118 18.34 10.37 -29.46
CA VAL A 118 19.20 11.39 -30.08
C VAL A 118 18.68 11.69 -31.49
N PRO A 119 18.00 12.82 -31.71
CA PRO A 119 17.24 13.05 -32.94
C PRO A 119 18.13 13.15 -34.18
N GLU A 120 19.36 13.65 -34.05
CA GLU A 120 20.32 13.75 -35.15
C GLU A 120 20.70 12.37 -35.72
N ARG A 121 21.00 11.40 -34.84
CA ARG A 121 21.33 10.03 -35.26
C ARG A 121 20.12 9.33 -35.88
N ALA A 122 18.93 9.49 -35.29
CA ALA A 122 17.70 8.91 -35.84
C ALA A 122 17.38 9.46 -37.23
N ASN A 123 17.52 10.77 -37.43
CA ASN A 123 17.30 11.42 -38.72
C ASN A 123 18.29 10.93 -39.77
N GLU A 124 19.58 10.80 -39.42
CA GLU A 124 20.59 10.24 -40.33
C GLU A 124 20.24 8.81 -40.75
N LEU A 125 19.81 7.97 -39.80
CA LEU A 125 19.40 6.59 -40.10
C LEU A 125 18.18 6.54 -41.02
N ILE A 126 17.20 7.42 -40.80
CA ILE A 126 15.99 7.55 -41.63
C ILE A 126 16.35 7.99 -43.05
N GLU A 127 17.21 9.01 -43.19
CA GLU A 127 17.63 9.53 -44.50
C GLU A 127 18.37 8.47 -45.31
N LYS A 128 19.23 7.68 -44.63
CA LYS A 128 20.01 6.62 -45.27
C LYS A 128 19.25 5.30 -45.46
N LEU A 129 17.99 5.21 -45.00
CA LEU A 129 17.21 3.96 -44.97
C LEU A 129 18.00 2.78 -44.37
N ALA A 130 18.80 3.05 -43.33
CA ALA A 130 19.73 2.10 -42.77
C ALA A 130 19.05 1.10 -41.81
N TYR A 131 18.15 0.25 -42.32
CA TYR A 131 17.29 -0.65 -41.51
C TYR A 131 18.07 -1.56 -40.55
N GLY A 132 19.25 -2.06 -40.93
CA GLY A 132 20.10 -2.84 -40.03
C GLY A 132 20.61 -2.04 -38.83
N ALA A 133 20.96 -0.77 -39.05
CA ALA A 133 21.37 0.14 -37.98
C ALA A 133 20.17 0.61 -37.14
N MET A 134 19.00 0.83 -37.75
CA MET A 134 17.74 1.08 -37.02
C MET A 134 17.39 -0.08 -36.09
N LYS A 135 17.55 -1.34 -36.54
CA LYS A 135 17.32 -2.53 -35.70
C LYS A 135 18.21 -2.51 -34.45
N ASN A 136 19.50 -2.21 -34.63
CA ASN A 136 20.44 -2.14 -33.52
C ASN A 136 20.12 -0.99 -32.56
N ASP A 137 19.76 0.16 -33.11
CA ASP A 137 19.35 1.34 -32.33
C ASP A 137 18.11 1.04 -31.45
N VAL A 138 17.05 0.45 -32.02
CA VAL A 138 15.87 0.04 -31.27
C VAL A 138 16.20 -1.04 -30.23
N SER A 139 17.08 -2.00 -30.57
CA SER A 139 17.51 -3.04 -29.63
C SER A 139 18.26 -2.46 -28.43
N GLN A 140 19.07 -1.42 -28.64
CA GLN A 140 19.76 -0.70 -27.57
C GLN A 140 18.76 -0.01 -26.64
N HIS A 141 17.75 0.66 -27.19
CA HIS A 141 16.70 1.30 -26.38
C HIS A 141 15.87 0.28 -25.59
N LEU A 142 15.55 -0.87 -26.20
CA LEU A 142 14.84 -1.95 -25.52
C LEU A 142 15.63 -2.46 -24.29
N ARG A 143 16.94 -2.67 -24.42
CA ARG A 143 17.81 -3.04 -23.30
C ARG A 143 17.88 -1.94 -22.24
N GLY A 144 17.85 -0.67 -22.66
CA GLY A 144 17.77 0.48 -21.75
C GLY A 144 16.50 0.45 -20.90
N VAL A 145 15.35 0.21 -21.52
CA VAL A 145 14.07 0.09 -20.80
C VAL A 145 14.08 -1.09 -19.82
N GLU A 146 14.63 -2.24 -20.23
CA GLU A 146 14.74 -3.41 -19.35
C GLU A 146 15.64 -3.14 -18.13
N PHE A 147 16.77 -2.45 -18.36
CA PHE A 147 17.67 -2.04 -17.29
C PHE A 147 17.03 -1.02 -16.33
N ASP A 148 16.32 -0.02 -16.87
CA ASP A 148 15.60 0.96 -16.06
C ASP A 148 14.49 0.30 -15.24
N ARG A 149 13.79 -0.69 -15.79
CA ARG A 149 12.79 -1.47 -15.06
C ARG A 149 13.41 -2.25 -13.90
N LEU A 150 14.56 -2.89 -14.10
CA LEU A 150 15.28 -3.59 -13.03
C LEU A 150 15.75 -2.65 -11.91
N LEU A 151 16.14 -1.42 -12.24
CA LEU A 151 16.52 -0.40 -11.25
C LEU A 151 15.33 0.13 -10.43
N HIS A 152 14.14 0.18 -11.03
CA HIS A 152 12.96 0.84 -10.44
C HIS A 152 11.89 -0.12 -9.93
N SER A 153 12.01 -1.43 -10.09
CA SER A 153 11.00 -2.39 -9.64
C SER A 153 11.03 -2.56 -8.10
N PRO A 154 10.02 -2.07 -7.35
CA PRO A 154 9.94 -2.36 -5.92
C PRO A 154 9.58 -3.84 -5.69
N ALA A 155 10.11 -4.43 -4.63
CA ALA A 155 9.84 -5.82 -4.27
C ALA A 155 8.33 -6.03 -4.05
N THR A 156 7.77 -7.01 -4.74
CA THR A 156 6.34 -7.40 -4.82
C THR A 156 5.68 -7.81 -3.50
N ARG A 157 6.34 -7.63 -2.36
CA ARG A 157 5.91 -8.14 -1.05
C ARG A 157 4.77 -7.33 -0.41
N GLU A 158 4.53 -6.11 -0.87
CA GLU A 158 3.64 -5.15 -0.19
C GLU A 158 2.19 -5.15 -0.70
N GLU A 159 1.91 -5.69 -1.89
CA GLU A 159 0.53 -5.80 -2.40
C GLU A 159 -0.30 -6.85 -1.62
N GLU A 160 0.36 -7.87 -1.05
CA GLU A 160 -0.30 -8.89 -0.21
C GLU A 160 -0.71 -8.33 1.16
N GLU A 161 0.12 -7.50 1.78
CA GLU A 161 -0.20 -6.86 3.06
C GLU A 161 -1.41 -5.92 2.94
N LEU A 162 -1.53 -5.22 1.81
CA LEU A 162 -2.66 -4.34 1.54
C LEU A 162 -3.98 -5.10 1.37
N LYS A 163 -3.95 -6.21 0.64
CA LYS A 163 -5.13 -7.11 0.51
C LYS A 163 -5.53 -7.69 1.85
N TRP A 164 -4.55 -7.97 2.72
CA TRP A 164 -4.81 -8.51 4.05
C TRP A 164 -5.49 -7.48 4.97
N VAL A 165 -5.04 -6.21 4.98
CA VAL A 165 -5.62 -5.17 5.86
C VAL A 165 -6.99 -4.68 5.39
N LEU A 166 -7.23 -4.56 4.09
CA LEU A 166 -8.57 -4.23 3.56
C LEU A 166 -9.52 -5.43 3.54
N ASN A 167 -9.07 -6.61 3.97
CA ASN A 167 -9.93 -7.76 4.05
C ASN A 167 -11.04 -7.50 5.07
N LYS A 168 -12.30 -7.74 4.67
CA LYS A 168 -13.49 -7.57 5.52
C LYS A 168 -13.34 -8.32 6.86
N THR A 169 -12.56 -9.38 6.87
CA THR A 169 -12.21 -10.17 8.06
C THR A 169 -11.39 -9.37 9.08
N VAL A 170 -10.39 -8.60 8.65
CA VAL A 170 -9.53 -7.79 9.55
C VAL A 170 -10.31 -6.61 10.11
N LEU A 171 -11.15 -5.97 9.29
CA LEU A 171 -12.12 -4.97 9.75
C LEU A 171 -13.09 -5.54 10.79
N GLY A 172 -13.59 -6.76 10.56
CA GLY A 172 -14.43 -7.47 11.52
C GLY A 172 -13.72 -7.75 12.86
N ILE A 173 -12.46 -8.16 12.82
CA ILE A 173 -11.63 -8.40 14.02
C ILE A 173 -11.43 -7.09 14.81
N TRP A 174 -11.13 -5.98 14.14
CA TRP A 174 -10.97 -4.68 14.79
C TRP A 174 -12.26 -4.20 15.46
N ILE A 175 -13.41 -4.35 14.79
CA ILE A 175 -14.72 -4.03 15.38
C ILE A 175 -15.00 -4.91 16.60
N PHE A 176 -14.70 -6.21 16.51
CA PHE A 176 -14.88 -7.15 17.61
C PHE A 176 -13.99 -6.79 18.81
N LEU A 177 -12.72 -6.43 18.58
CA LEU A 177 -11.80 -5.97 19.61
C LEU A 177 -12.27 -4.66 20.26
N ALA A 178 -12.84 -3.73 19.48
CA ALA A 178 -13.41 -2.49 20.02
C ALA A 178 -14.57 -2.78 20.97
N ILE A 179 -15.51 -3.63 20.55
CA ILE A 179 -16.68 -4.03 21.35
C ILE A 179 -16.22 -4.76 22.61
N PHE A 180 -15.24 -5.66 22.49
CA PHE A 180 -14.69 -6.39 23.63
C PHE A 180 -13.98 -5.46 24.63
N ALA A 181 -13.19 -4.50 24.15
CA ALA A 181 -12.52 -3.51 24.98
C ALA A 181 -13.53 -2.60 25.71
N MET A 182 -14.58 -2.14 25.03
CA MET A 182 -15.64 -1.36 25.69
C MET A 182 -16.42 -2.22 26.70
N SER A 183 -16.77 -3.45 26.35
CA SER A 183 -17.53 -4.35 27.23
C SER A 183 -16.76 -4.71 28.50
N SER A 184 -15.46 -5.02 28.36
CA SER A 184 -14.58 -5.31 29.50
C SER A 184 -14.40 -4.09 30.41
N THR A 185 -14.21 -2.90 29.83
CA THR A 185 -14.10 -1.64 30.59
C THR A 185 -15.41 -1.33 31.33
N TYR A 186 -16.56 -1.53 30.68
CA TYR A 186 -17.87 -1.35 31.29
C TYR A 186 -18.09 -2.32 32.47
N LEU A 187 -17.81 -3.61 32.29
CA LEU A 187 -17.93 -4.62 33.34
C LEU A 187 -16.99 -4.33 34.52
N ALA A 188 -15.76 -3.90 34.24
CA ALA A 188 -14.79 -3.52 35.26
C ALA A 188 -15.21 -2.27 36.06
N LEU A 189 -15.82 -1.27 35.40
CA LEU A 189 -16.36 -0.10 36.08
C LEU A 189 -17.61 -0.43 36.89
N ARG A 190 -18.47 -1.31 36.38
CA ARG A 190 -19.69 -1.77 37.07
C ARG A 190 -19.36 -2.60 38.31
N SER A 191 -18.44 -3.56 38.21
CA SER A 191 -18.05 -4.40 39.35
C SER A 191 -17.44 -3.55 40.48
N ARG A 192 -16.58 -2.58 40.15
CA ARG A 192 -16.01 -1.63 41.12
C ARG A 192 -17.06 -0.74 41.77
N ARG A 193 -18.08 -0.32 41.02
CA ARG A 193 -19.17 0.49 41.59
C ARG A 193 -19.99 -0.30 42.61
N ILE A 194 -20.29 -1.57 42.32
CA ILE A 194 -21.02 -2.46 43.24
C ILE A 194 -20.19 -2.70 44.51
N ALA A 195 -18.87 -2.90 44.38
CA ALA A 195 -17.98 -3.10 45.52
C ALA A 195 -17.83 -1.86 46.43
N ASN A 196 -17.99 -0.66 45.86
CA ASN A 196 -17.84 0.62 46.59
C ASN A 196 -19.18 1.19 47.10
N GLN A 197 -20.30 0.49 46.91
CA GLN A 197 -21.60 0.96 47.39
C GLN A 197 -21.74 0.62 48.88
N PRO A 198 -21.99 1.60 49.78
CA PRO A 198 -22.16 1.32 51.19
C PRO A 198 -23.36 0.38 51.40
N PRO A 199 -23.30 -0.56 52.36
CA PRO A 199 -24.43 -1.43 52.65
C PRO A 199 -25.65 -0.57 52.96
N LYS A 200 -26.78 -0.87 52.30
CA LYS A 200 -28.06 -0.25 52.67
C LYS A 200 -28.40 -0.76 54.08
N ILE A 201 -28.18 0.09 55.07
CA ILE A 201 -28.71 -0.14 56.41
C ILE A 201 -30.20 0.16 56.28
N ASP A 202 -31.01 -0.89 56.09
CA ASP A 202 -32.46 -0.78 56.22
C ASP A 202 -32.75 -0.53 57.71
N VAL A 203 -32.84 0.75 58.08
CA VAL A 203 -33.35 1.15 59.39
C VAL A 203 -34.84 0.87 59.39
N ALA A 204 -35.21 -0.36 59.79
CA ALA A 204 -36.57 -0.70 60.15
C ALA A 204 -36.94 0.16 61.37
N PHE A 205 -37.63 1.27 61.12
CA PHE A 205 -38.22 2.12 62.15
C PHE A 205 -39.41 1.36 62.74
N GLN A 206 -39.16 0.62 63.82
CA GLN A 206 -40.20 0.02 64.65
C GLN A 206 -40.82 1.16 65.47
N SER A 207 -41.93 1.71 65.00
CA SER A 207 -42.77 2.61 65.81
C SER A 207 -43.68 1.76 66.70
N GLU A 208 -43.45 1.84 68.02
CA GLU A 208 -44.46 1.52 69.05
C GLU A 208 -45.65 2.48 68.98
#